data_AF-A0A222F1G0-F1
#
_entry.id   AF-A0A222F1G0-F1
#
_cell.length_a   1.000
_cell.length_b   1.000
_cell.length_c   1.000
_cell.angle_alpha   90.00
_cell.angle_beta   90.00
_cell.angle_gamma   90.00
#
_symmetry.space_group_name_H-M   'P 1'
#
loop_
_entity.id
_entity.type
_entity.pdbx_description
1 polymer ?
#
loop_
_entity_poly.entity_id
_entity_poly.type
_entity_poly.pdbx_seq_one_letter_code
_entity_poly.pdbx_strand_id
1 'polypeptide(L)'
;MKRLFAFLAIFAVGGLVPAGTALAQGDFYIRSQYSNGTFTGFHEILTKPKEGYHQARYCDRTFWVSSTTVVWTEEEAAAGRKLIVEENLGSNRRTVCADYGSFATLDDLGLKKREVEQIRNRNEPLDMKSSRIRVIRDAFKQFK
;
A
#
# COMPACT_ATOMS: atom_id res chain seq x y z
N MET A 1 -9.67 31.29 -74.43
CA MET A 1 -8.76 30.75 -73.39
C MET A 1 -8.69 31.72 -72.22
N LYS A 2 -9.32 31.43 -71.08
CA LYS A 2 -9.06 32.08 -69.78
C LYS A 2 -9.34 31.04 -68.69
N ARG A 3 -8.28 30.53 -68.07
CA ARG A 3 -8.31 29.44 -67.08
C ARG A 3 -8.71 30.01 -65.72
N LEU A 4 -9.77 29.46 -65.12
CA LEU A 4 -10.12 29.68 -63.72
C LEU A 4 -9.15 28.89 -62.84
N PHE A 5 -8.39 29.58 -61.99
CA PHE A 5 -7.66 28.95 -60.89
C PHE A 5 -8.43 29.22 -59.59
N ALA A 6 -9.13 28.20 -59.09
CA ALA A 6 -9.71 28.22 -57.75
C ALA A 6 -8.65 27.70 -56.77
N PHE A 7 -8.12 28.58 -55.92
CA PHE A 7 -7.27 28.22 -54.80
C PHE A 7 -8.15 27.73 -53.64
N LEU A 8 -8.10 26.42 -53.37
CA LEU A 8 -8.77 25.81 -52.21
C LEU A 8 -7.86 25.96 -50.99
N ALA A 9 -8.15 26.93 -50.11
CA ALA A 9 -7.45 27.08 -48.83
C ALA A 9 -8.01 26.08 -47.81
N ILE A 10 -7.24 25.02 -47.53
CA ILE A 10 -7.56 24.04 -46.47
C ILE A 10 -7.14 24.66 -45.13
N PHE A 11 -8.11 25.16 -44.37
CA PHE A 11 -7.91 25.52 -42.96
C PHE A 11 -7.86 24.24 -42.12
N ALA A 12 -6.65 23.82 -41.73
CA ALA A 12 -6.46 22.78 -40.73
C ALA A 12 -6.83 23.35 -39.34
N VAL A 13 -8.06 23.07 -38.88
CA VAL A 13 -8.45 23.32 -37.50
C VAL A 13 -7.77 22.26 -36.63
N GLY A 14 -6.59 22.60 -36.10
CA GLY A 14 -5.91 21.80 -35.09
C GLY A 14 -6.70 21.84 -33.78
N GLY A 15 -7.41 20.76 -33.46
CA GLY A 15 -8.07 20.60 -32.18
C GLY A 15 -7.04 20.51 -31.05
N LEU A 16 -7.01 21.54 -30.19
CA LEU A 16 -6.33 21.47 -28.90
C LEU A 16 -7.08 20.46 -28.03
N VAL A 17 -6.55 19.25 -27.92
CA VAL A 17 -7.01 18.30 -26.90
C VAL A 17 -6.44 18.79 -25.56
N PRO A 18 -7.27 19.12 -24.55
CA PRO A 18 -6.74 19.39 -23.22
C PRO A 18 -6.12 18.09 -22.70
N ALA A 19 -4.80 18.05 -22.62
CA ALA A 19 -4.10 17.02 -21.87
C ALA A 19 -4.50 17.20 -20.40
N GLY A 20 -5.50 16.43 -19.95
CA GLY A 20 -5.86 16.37 -18.55
C GLY A 20 -4.62 15.98 -17.77
N THR A 21 -4.15 16.87 -16.89
CA THR A 21 -3.12 16.52 -15.91
C THR A 21 -3.74 15.44 -15.03
N ALA A 22 -3.43 14.17 -15.30
CA ALA A 22 -3.60 13.13 -14.31
C ALA A 22 -2.72 13.56 -13.12
N LEU A 23 -3.34 14.16 -12.10
CA LEU A 23 -2.69 14.34 -10.82
C LEU A 23 -2.28 12.92 -10.41
N ALA A 24 -0.98 12.64 -10.46
CA ALA A 24 -0.45 11.37 -10.00
C ALA A 24 -0.83 11.25 -8.53
N GLN A 25 -1.91 10.52 -8.26
CA GLN A 25 -2.34 10.20 -6.92
C GLN A 25 -1.23 9.30 -6.35
N GLY A 26 -0.50 9.81 -5.35
CA GLY A 26 0.58 9.06 -4.74
C GLY A 26 0.06 7.80 -4.06
N ASP A 27 0.89 6.77 -4.04
CA ASP A 27 0.62 5.55 -3.27
C ASP A 27 0.97 5.79 -1.80
N PHE A 28 0.20 5.19 -0.89
CA PHE A 28 0.38 5.37 0.54
C PHE A 28 0.90 4.10 1.18
N TYR A 29 1.85 4.25 2.09
CA TYR A 29 2.47 3.12 2.77
C TYR A 29 2.59 3.39 4.26
N ILE A 30 2.38 2.36 5.07
CA ILE A 30 2.90 2.33 6.44
C ILE A 30 4.33 1.80 6.35
N ARG A 31 5.30 2.61 6.74
CA ARG A 31 6.72 2.28 6.76
C ARG A 31 7.17 2.08 8.20
N SER A 32 7.87 0.97 8.44
CA SER A 32 8.57 0.69 9.68
C SER A 32 10.07 1.01 9.57
N GLN A 33 10.63 1.51 10.66
CA GLN A 33 12.03 1.88 10.80
C GLN A 33 12.49 1.72 12.26
N TYR A 34 13.79 1.61 12.46
CA TYR A 34 14.40 1.74 13.79
C TYR A 34 14.37 3.20 14.28
N SER A 35 14.72 3.42 15.54
CA SER A 35 14.81 4.76 16.15
C SER A 35 15.76 5.71 15.42
N ASN A 36 16.82 5.17 14.79
CA ASN A 36 17.77 5.91 13.97
C ASN A 36 17.28 6.19 12.53
N GLY A 37 16.06 5.78 12.18
CA GLY A 37 15.47 5.97 10.85
C GLY A 37 15.81 4.87 9.83
N THR A 38 16.62 3.87 10.19
CA THR A 38 16.93 2.73 9.31
C THR A 38 15.65 1.95 9.01
N PHE A 39 15.35 1.77 7.73
CA PHE A 39 14.17 1.06 7.22
C PHE A 39 14.15 -0.42 7.60
N THR A 40 12.95 -0.97 7.84
CA THR A 40 12.76 -2.39 8.16
C THR A 40 11.64 -3.08 7.40
N GLY A 41 10.60 -2.36 6.97
CA GLY A 41 9.50 -2.92 6.19
C GLY A 41 8.49 -1.85 5.79
N PHE A 42 7.67 -2.13 4.78
CA PHE A 42 6.52 -1.27 4.43
C PHE A 42 5.34 -2.11 3.95
N HIS A 43 4.13 -1.62 4.19
CA HIS A 43 2.88 -2.18 3.69
C HIS A 43 2.07 -1.08 3.01
N GLU A 44 1.49 -1.38 1.85
CA GLU A 44 0.63 -0.44 1.13
C GLU A 44 -0.74 -0.31 1.80
N ILE A 45 -1.27 0.91 1.82
CA ILE A 45 -2.61 1.25 2.30
C ILE A 45 -3.33 2.07 1.24
N LEU A 46 -4.64 1.90 1.16
CA LEU A 46 -5.42 2.47 0.05
C LEU A 46 -6.21 3.69 0.49
N THR A 47 -6.35 4.66 -0.38
CA THR A 47 -7.26 5.81 -0.17
C THR A 47 -8.70 5.50 -0.55
N LYS A 48 -8.95 4.34 -1.17
CA LYS A 48 -10.26 3.92 -1.68
C LYS A 48 -10.63 2.55 -1.11
N PRO A 49 -11.93 2.27 -0.90
CA PRO A 49 -12.39 0.98 -0.46
C PRO A 49 -11.98 -0.15 -1.41
N LYS A 50 -11.64 -1.30 -0.83
CA LYS A 50 -11.36 -2.54 -1.55
C LYS A 50 -11.87 -3.72 -0.73
N GLU A 51 -12.36 -4.75 -1.41
CA GLU A 51 -12.78 -5.97 -0.74
C GLU A 51 -11.63 -6.57 0.09
N GLY A 52 -11.94 -6.98 1.33
CA GLY A 52 -10.95 -7.49 2.29
C GLY A 52 -10.10 -6.41 2.98
N TYR A 53 -10.39 -5.13 2.76
CA TYR A 53 -9.76 -4.01 3.45
C TYR A 53 -10.76 -3.34 4.38
N HIS A 54 -10.26 -2.85 5.50
CA HIS A 54 -11.01 -2.23 6.59
C HIS A 54 -10.64 -0.76 6.68
N GLN A 55 -11.63 0.07 7.01
CA GLN A 55 -11.41 1.48 7.20
C GLN A 55 -10.59 1.70 8.47
N ALA A 56 -9.49 2.44 8.37
CA ALA A 56 -8.67 2.87 9.49
C ALA A 56 -8.38 4.36 9.38
N ARG A 57 -8.29 5.05 10.51
CA ARG A 57 -7.96 6.47 10.56
C ARG A 57 -6.57 6.64 11.13
N TYR A 58 -5.65 7.21 10.35
CA TYR A 58 -4.30 7.55 10.78
C TYR A 58 -4.18 9.06 10.80
N CYS A 59 -3.89 9.62 11.99
CA CYS A 59 -3.95 11.06 12.23
C CYS A 59 -5.32 11.64 11.81
N ASP A 60 -5.35 12.45 10.75
CA ASP A 60 -6.53 13.14 10.22
C ASP A 60 -7.10 12.53 8.94
N ARG A 61 -6.50 11.42 8.45
CA ARG A 61 -6.84 10.83 7.16
C ARG A 61 -7.37 9.40 7.30
N THR A 62 -8.35 9.10 6.45
CA THR A 62 -8.95 7.78 6.35
C THR A 62 -8.24 6.98 5.27
N PHE A 63 -7.86 5.75 5.61
CA PHE A 63 -7.29 4.76 4.71
C PHE A 63 -8.05 3.45 4.82
N TRP A 64 -7.76 2.55 3.88
CA TRP A 64 -8.25 1.20 3.84
C TRP A 64 -7.05 0.27 3.97
N VAL A 65 -7.09 -0.63 4.96
CA VAL A 65 -5.98 -1.51 5.35
C VAL A 65 -6.43 -2.95 5.48
N SER A 66 -5.57 -3.90 5.12
CA SER A 66 -5.85 -5.32 5.35
C SER A 66 -5.59 -5.70 6.81
N SER A 67 -6.29 -6.70 7.32
CA SER A 67 -6.06 -7.21 8.68
C SER A 67 -4.62 -7.73 8.87
N THR A 68 -4.01 -8.29 7.82
CA THR A 68 -2.58 -8.69 7.83
C THR A 68 -1.66 -7.48 8.03
N THR A 69 -1.96 -6.35 7.41
CA THR A 69 -1.18 -5.12 7.60
C THR A 69 -1.28 -4.62 9.02
N VAL A 70 -2.48 -4.69 9.61
CA VAL A 70 -2.72 -4.27 10.98
C VAL A 70 -1.98 -5.17 11.98
N VAL A 71 -2.02 -6.49 11.78
CA VAL A 71 -1.21 -7.43 12.58
C VAL A 71 0.27 -7.10 12.49
N TRP A 72 0.78 -6.90 11.27
CA TRP A 72 2.18 -6.52 11.07
C TRP A 72 2.53 -5.21 11.80
N THR A 73 1.65 -4.20 11.77
CA THR A 73 1.90 -2.95 12.52
C THR A 73 1.87 -3.15 14.03
N GLU A 74 0.99 -4.01 14.56
CA GLU A 74 0.97 -4.36 15.98
C GLU A 74 2.29 -5.05 16.39
N GLU A 75 2.79 -5.98 15.57
CA GLU A 75 4.07 -6.68 15.80
C GLU A 75 5.27 -5.72 15.76
N GLU A 76 5.34 -4.83 14.77
CA GLU A 76 6.40 -3.84 14.64
C GLU A 76 6.38 -2.86 15.82
N ALA A 77 5.19 -2.40 16.22
CA ALA A 77 5.04 -1.55 17.40
C ALA A 77 5.47 -2.27 18.68
N ALA A 78 5.09 -3.54 18.86
CA ALA A 78 5.51 -4.37 19.99
C ALA A 78 7.03 -4.61 20.00
N ALA A 79 7.67 -4.67 18.83
CA ALA A 79 9.13 -4.73 18.69
C ALA A 79 9.84 -3.38 18.92
N GLY A 80 9.11 -2.33 19.32
CA GLY A 80 9.65 -1.00 19.57
C GLY A 80 10.05 -0.23 18.30
N ARG A 81 9.51 -0.64 17.14
CA ARG A 81 9.79 0.02 15.86
C ARG A 81 8.98 1.29 15.70
N LYS A 82 9.56 2.19 14.91
CA LYS A 82 9.02 3.47 14.48
C LYS A 82 8.24 3.26 13.16
N LEU A 83 6.91 3.36 13.17
CA LEU A 83 5.94 3.31 12.09
C LEU A 83 5.54 4.71 11.68
N ILE A 84 5.48 4.97 10.39
CA ILE A 84 5.03 6.24 9.82
C ILE A 84 4.19 5.95 8.58
N VAL A 85 3.16 6.76 8.31
CA VAL A 85 2.48 6.76 7.02
C VAL A 85 3.25 7.69 6.09
N GLU A 86 3.66 7.19 4.92
CA GLU A 86 4.32 7.95 3.88
C GLU A 86 3.47 7.94 2.59
N GLU A 87 3.44 9.08 1.91
CA GLU A 87 2.93 9.23 0.55
C GLU A 87 4.11 9.23 -0.42
N ASN A 88 4.04 8.35 -1.42
CA ASN A 88 5.02 8.25 -2.48
C ASN A 88 4.59 9.07 -3.70
N LEU A 89 5.27 10.17 -3.96
CA LEU A 89 5.03 11.11 -5.06
C LEU A 89 6.11 10.96 -6.13
N GLY A 90 6.25 9.74 -6.67
CA GLY A 90 7.26 9.41 -7.67
C GLY A 90 8.68 9.39 -7.09
N SER A 91 9.43 10.49 -7.27
CA SER A 91 10.81 10.63 -6.76
C SER A 91 10.87 11.13 -5.31
N ASN A 92 9.76 11.62 -4.77
CA ASN A 92 9.69 12.21 -3.43
C ASN A 92 8.83 11.36 -2.50
N ARG A 93 9.20 11.33 -1.21
CA ARG A 93 8.39 10.73 -0.15
C ARG A 93 8.03 11.79 0.87
N ARG A 94 6.75 11.81 1.26
CA ARG A 94 6.24 12.75 2.26
C ARG A 94 5.68 11.96 3.43
N THR A 95 6.16 12.23 4.64
CA THR A 95 5.51 11.70 5.85
C THR A 95 4.17 12.40 6.05
N VAL A 96 3.11 11.60 6.18
CA VAL A 96 1.72 12.04 6.35
C VAL A 96 1.29 11.89 7.80
N CYS A 97 1.70 10.81 8.47
CA CYS A 97 1.39 10.56 9.87
C CYS A 97 2.60 9.90 10.53
N ALA A 98 2.98 10.37 11.71
CA ALA A 98 4.10 9.82 12.48
C ALA A 98 3.72 9.54 13.94
N ASP A 99 2.42 9.52 14.24
CA ASP A 99 1.88 9.27 15.57
C ASP A 99 1.55 7.79 15.76
N TYR A 100 2.40 7.13 16.56
CA TYR A 100 2.29 5.73 16.96
C TYR A 100 0.97 5.36 17.61
N GLY A 101 0.44 6.23 18.45
CA GLY A 101 -0.80 5.96 19.18
C GLY A 101 -2.03 6.02 18.28
N SER A 102 -1.88 6.53 17.05
CA SER A 102 -2.96 6.67 16.08
C SER A 102 -3.08 5.50 15.11
N PHE A 103 -2.23 4.48 15.20
CA PHE A 103 -2.34 3.30 14.36
C PHE A 103 -3.44 2.36 14.88
N ALA A 104 -4.19 1.79 13.94
CA ALA A 104 -5.33 0.93 14.20
C ALA A 104 -4.85 -0.43 14.66
N THR A 105 -5.56 -0.97 15.64
CA THR A 105 -5.44 -2.35 16.11
C THR A 105 -6.47 -3.23 15.40
N LEU A 106 -6.34 -4.55 15.51
CA LEU A 106 -7.36 -5.47 14.99
C LEU A 106 -8.75 -5.21 15.58
N ASP A 107 -8.79 -4.77 16.84
CA ASP A 107 -10.02 -4.47 17.56
C ASP A 107 -10.71 -3.20 17.00
N ASP A 108 -9.98 -2.33 16.32
CA ASP A 108 -10.50 -1.10 15.69
C ASP A 108 -11.13 -1.35 14.29
N LEU A 109 -10.93 -2.53 13.70
CA LEU A 109 -11.35 -2.82 12.32
C LEU A 109 -12.84 -3.15 12.17
N GLY A 110 -13.60 -3.14 13.27
CA GLY A 110 -15.02 -3.50 13.29
C GLY A 110 -15.28 -4.99 12.99
N LEU A 111 -14.27 -5.84 13.15
CA LEU A 111 -14.37 -7.29 12.99
C LEU A 111 -15.09 -7.92 14.19
N LYS A 112 -15.77 -9.07 13.99
CA LYS A 112 -16.31 -9.82 15.13
C LYS A 112 -15.15 -10.38 15.96
N LYS A 113 -15.33 -10.48 17.27
CA LYS A 113 -14.33 -11.04 18.19
C LYS A 113 -13.75 -12.40 17.73
N ARG A 114 -14.62 -13.30 17.25
CA ARG A 114 -14.20 -14.60 16.71
C ARG A 114 -13.27 -14.49 15.48
N GLU A 115 -13.49 -13.49 14.64
CA GLU A 115 -12.65 -13.24 13.46
C GLU A 115 -11.29 -12.68 13.88
N VAL A 116 -11.27 -11.75 14.84
CA VAL A 116 -10.03 -11.23 15.45
C VAL A 116 -9.19 -12.36 16.06
N GLU A 117 -9.81 -13.22 16.86
CA GLU A 117 -9.16 -14.39 17.46
C GLU A 117 -8.59 -15.34 16.38
N GLN A 118 -9.36 -15.59 15.32
CA GLN A 118 -8.89 -16.44 14.22
C GLN A 118 -7.69 -15.83 13.50
N ILE A 119 -7.68 -14.51 13.27
CA ILE A 119 -6.57 -13.81 12.64
C ILE A 119 -5.32 -13.88 13.54
N ARG A 120 -5.46 -13.64 14.85
CA ARG A 120 -4.33 -13.74 15.79
C ARG A 120 -3.77 -15.15 15.84
N ASN A 121 -4.61 -16.18 15.95
CA ASN A 121 -4.18 -17.58 15.98
C ASN A 121 -3.49 -18.05 14.69
N ARG A 122 -3.84 -17.48 13.53
CA ARG A 122 -3.16 -17.79 12.26
C ARG A 122 -1.80 -17.11 12.12
N ASN A 123 -1.64 -15.93 12.74
CA ASN A 123 -0.41 -15.16 12.69
C ASN A 123 0.55 -15.50 13.84
N GLU A 124 0.09 -16.20 14.89
CA GLU A 124 1.02 -16.87 15.79
C GLU A 124 1.98 -17.72 14.95
N PRO A 125 3.30 -17.58 15.13
CA PRO A 125 4.26 -18.42 14.47
C PRO A 125 4.10 -19.83 15.03
N LEU A 126 3.17 -20.58 14.44
CA LEU A 126 3.25 -22.03 14.40
C LEU A 126 4.68 -22.34 13.92
N ASP A 127 5.27 -23.40 14.44
CA ASP A 127 6.54 -23.97 13.99
C ASP A 127 6.45 -24.52 12.53
N MET A 128 5.84 -23.74 11.63
CA MET A 128 5.71 -23.92 10.20
C MET A 128 6.92 -23.38 9.45
N LYS A 129 7.73 -22.50 10.06
CA LYS A 129 8.98 -22.05 9.44
C LYS A 129 9.96 -23.23 9.30
N SER A 130 10.01 -24.13 10.30
CA SER A 130 10.78 -25.37 10.19
C SER A 130 10.17 -26.31 9.13
N SER A 131 8.84 -26.41 9.03
CA SER A 131 8.18 -27.29 8.07
C SER A 131 8.34 -26.82 6.61
N ARG A 132 8.25 -25.52 6.33
CA ARG A 132 8.45 -24.96 4.97
C ARG A 132 9.90 -25.10 4.50
N ILE A 133 10.88 -24.78 5.35
CA ILE A 133 12.29 -24.97 5.01
C ILE A 133 12.59 -26.47 4.80
N ARG A 134 11.97 -27.35 5.60
CA ARG A 134 12.09 -28.80 5.42
C ARG A 134 11.52 -29.27 4.08
N VAL A 135 10.33 -28.80 3.68
CA VAL A 135 9.72 -29.11 2.39
C VAL A 135 10.57 -28.63 1.22
N ILE A 136 11.10 -27.40 1.29
CA ILE A 136 12.01 -26.86 0.26
C ILE A 136 13.27 -27.73 0.18
N ARG A 137 13.91 -28.04 1.33
CA ARG A 137 15.10 -28.90 1.38
C ARG A 137 14.85 -30.28 0.78
N ASP A 138 13.70 -30.89 1.06
CA ASP A 138 13.38 -32.22 0.56
C ASP A 138 13.11 -32.21 -0.96
N ALA A 139 12.55 -31.14 -1.51
CA ALA A 139 12.38 -30.95 -2.95
C ALA A 139 13.70 -30.80 -3.74
N PHE A 140 14.79 -30.39 -3.08
CA PHE A 140 16.12 -30.28 -3.71
C PHE A 140 16.96 -31.55 -3.58
N LYS A 141 16.59 -32.53 -2.74
CA LYS A 141 17.30 -33.81 -2.60
C LYS A 141 17.15 -34.74 -3.81
N GLN A 142 16.12 -34.54 -4.63
CA GLN A 142 15.83 -35.37 -5.81
C GLN A 142 16.68 -35.00 -7.04
N PHE A 143 17.41 -33.89 -6.99
CA PHE A 143 18.40 -33.52 -8.00
C PHE A 143 19.78 -34.03 -7.54
N LYS A 144 20.03 -35.32 -7.75
CA LYS A 144 21.32 -35.95 -7.46
C LYS A 144 21.79 -36.76 -8.65
#